data_AF-A0A961WR12-F1
#
_entry.id   AF-A0A961WR12-F1
#
_cell.length_a   1.000
_cell.length_b   1.000
_cell.length_c   1.000
_cell.angle_alpha   90.00
_cell.angle_beta   90.00
_cell.angle_gamma   90.00
#
_symmetry.space_group_name_H-M   'P 1'
#
loop_
_entity.id
_entity.type
_entity.pdbx_description
1 polymer ?
#
loop_
_entity_poly.entity_id
_entity_poly.type
_entity_poly.pdbx_seq_one_letter_code
_entity_poly.pdbx_strand_id
1 'polypeptide(L)' 'MDFSNQSGFAEALALGDKATGTTTLMDAWQEMREDPYDPDLEKLWQSLGVAVAGSSLEFDDSAPLAPLRKAITTA' A
#
# COMPACT_ATOMS: atom_id res chain seq x y z
N MET A 1 -10.37 -5.12 8.27
CA MET A 1 -10.07 -4.39 9.53
C MET A 1 -10.86 -3.09 9.48
N ASP A 2 -11.64 -2.77 10.50
CA ASP A 2 -12.38 -1.49 10.58
C ASP A 2 -11.55 -0.44 11.30
N PHE A 3 -10.90 0.44 10.53
CA PHE A 3 -10.12 1.57 11.06
C PHE A 3 -10.97 2.84 11.24
N SER A 4 -12.23 2.82 10.79
CA SER A 4 -13.15 3.95 10.81
C SER A 4 -13.52 4.39 12.22
N ASN A 5 -13.31 3.51 13.20
CA ASN A 5 -13.55 3.75 14.63
C ASN A 5 -12.28 4.10 15.44
N GLN A 6 -11.12 4.23 14.80
CA GLN A 6 -9.90 4.71 15.46
C GLN A 6 -9.77 6.22 15.28
N SER A 7 -9.93 6.95 16.38
CA SER A 7 -9.99 8.41 16.43
C SER A 7 -8.80 9.16 15.82
N GLY A 8 -7.68 8.49 15.53
CA GLY A 8 -6.47 9.12 14.96
C GLY A 8 -6.17 8.81 13.49
N PHE A 9 -6.95 7.96 12.81
CA PHE A 9 -6.57 7.51 11.46
C PHE A 9 -6.61 8.65 10.43
N ALA A 10 -7.73 9.35 10.33
CA ALA A 10 -7.88 10.48 9.41
C ALA A 10 -6.92 11.63 9.77
N GLU A 11 -6.63 11.84 11.06
CA GLU A 11 -5.68 12.85 11.53
C GLU A 11 -4.25 12.54 11.07
N ALA A 12 -3.84 11.27 11.12
CA ALA A 12 -2.53 10.83 10.65
C ALA A 12 -2.36 11.05 9.13
N LEU A 13 -3.39 10.72 8.34
CA LEU A 13 -3.38 10.95 6.90
C LEU A 13 -3.32 12.45 6.56
N ALA A 14 -4.17 13.26 7.20
CA ALA A 14 -4.19 14.71 7.01
C ALA A 14 -2.86 15.37 7.42
N LEU A 15 -2.18 14.85 8.46
CA LEU A 15 -0.86 15.32 8.85
C LEU A 15 0.20 14.99 7.79
N GLY A 16 0.16 13.79 7.20
CA GLY A 16 1.07 13.40 6.12
C GLY A 16 0.88 14.24 4.85
N ASP A 17 -0.36 14.49 4.48
CA ASP A 17 -0.73 15.39 3.38
C ASP A 17 -0.20 16.81 3.61
N LYS A 18 -0.43 17.36 4.81
CA LYS A 18 0.11 18.67 5.20
C LYS A 18 1.64 18.70 5.14
N ALA A 19 2.32 17.65 5.59
CA ALA A 19 3.78 17.58 5.61
C ALA A 19 4.39 17.51 4.20
N THR A 20 3.67 16.91 3.24
CA THR A 20 4.12 16.77 1.85
C THR A 20 3.60 17.88 0.93
N GLY A 21 2.65 18.70 1.40
CA GLY A 21 1.98 19.71 0.58
C GLY A 21 1.04 19.10 -0.47
N THR A 22 0.56 17.89 -0.24
CA THR A 22 -0.35 17.16 -1.14
C THR A 22 -1.67 16.81 -0.43
N THR A 23 -2.60 16.16 -1.12
CA THR A 23 -3.87 15.64 -0.57
C THR A 23 -4.04 14.14 -0.79
N THR A 24 -2.99 13.48 -1.26
CA THR A 24 -3.04 12.12 -1.80
C THR A 24 -3.57 11.11 -0.78
N LEU A 25 -3.20 11.24 0.49
CA LEU A 25 -3.59 10.27 1.52
C LEU A 25 -5.07 10.38 1.86
N MET A 26 -5.58 11.60 2.05
CA MET A 26 -6.98 11.84 2.34
C MET A 26 -7.89 11.53 1.14
N ASP A 27 -7.45 11.84 -0.08
CA ASP A 27 -8.20 11.54 -1.31
C ASP A 27 -8.31 10.02 -1.51
N ALA A 28 -7.19 9.29 -1.41
CA ALA A 28 -7.19 7.83 -1.51
C ALA A 28 -8.05 7.16 -0.43
N TRP A 29 -8.04 7.68 0.81
CA TRP A 29 -8.90 7.16 1.86
C TRP A 29 -10.39 7.41 1.58
N GLN A 30 -10.75 8.59 1.07
CA GLN A 30 -12.13 8.91 0.71
C GLN A 30 -12.64 8.01 -0.41
N GLU A 31 -11.82 7.71 -1.43
CA GLU A 31 -12.18 6.77 -2.48
C GLU A 31 -12.38 5.35 -1.92
N MET A 32 -11.41 4.85 -1.15
CA MET A 32 -11.47 3.48 -0.61
C MET A 32 -12.55 3.26 0.45
N ARG A 33 -12.90 4.29 1.23
CA ARG A 33 -13.99 4.16 2.23
C ARG A 33 -15.37 4.14 1.57
N GLU A 34 -15.51 4.81 0.42
CA GLU A 34 -16.77 4.88 -0.33
C GLU A 34 -16.98 3.64 -1.22
N ASP A 35 -15.90 3.15 -1.85
CA ASP A 35 -15.90 1.92 -2.65
C ASP A 35 -14.87 0.91 -2.11
N PRO A 36 -15.18 0.22 -1.00
CA PRO A 36 -14.27 -0.76 -0.43
C PRO A 36 -14.17 -1.97 -1.35
N TYR A 37 -12.96 -2.22 -1.85
CA TYR A 37 -12.64 -3.45 -2.58
C TYR A 37 -11.79 -4.38 -1.72
N ASP A 38 -11.92 -5.69 -1.96
CA ASP A 38 -11.13 -6.73 -1.30
C ASP A 38 -10.03 -7.20 -2.25
N PRO A 39 -8.82 -6.61 -2.19
CA PRO A 39 -7.72 -7.06 -3.02
C PRO A 39 -7.28 -8.47 -2.63
N ASP A 40 -7.05 -9.30 -3.65
CA ASP A 40 -6.26 -10.52 -3.50
C ASP A 40 -4.79 -10.15 -3.22
N LEU A 41 -4.48 -9.94 -1.95
CA LEU A 41 -3.15 -9.53 -1.49
C LEU A 41 -2.09 -10.59 -1.81
N GLU A 42 -2.45 -11.87 -1.76
CA GLU A 42 -1.52 -12.95 -2.09
C GLU A 42 -1.10 -12.85 -3.57
N LYS A 43 -2.07 -12.70 -4.47
CA LYS A 43 -1.80 -12.49 -5.90
C LYS A 43 -1.04 -11.19 -6.17
N LEU A 44 -1.34 -10.12 -5.43
CA LEU A 44 -0.62 -8.86 -5.56
C LEU A 44 0.86 -9.04 -5.17
N TRP A 45 1.15 -9.69 -4.05
CA TRP A 45 2.52 -9.97 -3.63
C TRP A 45 3.28 -10.83 -4.63
N GLN A 46 2.65 -11.90 -5.13
CA GLN A 46 3.23 -12.73 -6.20
C GLN A 46 3.51 -11.92 -7.47
N SER A 47 2.59 -11.05 -7.87
CA SER A 47 2.75 -10.19 -9.06
C SER A 47 3.87 -9.17 -8.88
N LEU A 48 4.05 -8.64 -7.68
CA LEU A 48 5.18 -7.80 -7.29
C LEU A 48 6.48 -8.59 -7.14
N GLY A 49 6.46 -9.93 -7.28
CA GLY A 49 7.62 -10.80 -7.10
C GLY A 49 8.07 -10.89 -5.66
N VAL A 50 7.16 -10.78 -4.69
CA VAL A 50 7.44 -10.91 -3.26
C VAL A 50 7.05 -12.31 -2.82
N ALA A 51 8.02 -13.10 -2.39
CA ALA A 51 7.80 -14.46 -1.91
C ALA A 51 8.43 -14.67 -0.54
N VAL A 52 7.78 -15.46 0.30
CA VAL A 52 8.35 -15.91 1.58
C VAL A 52 9.10 -17.21 1.33
N ALA A 53 10.41 -17.18 1.53
CA ALA A 53 11.29 -18.34 1.47
C ALA A 53 11.70 -18.72 2.91
N GLY A 54 10.88 -19.54 3.57
CA GLY A 54 11.10 -19.93 4.96
C GLY A 54 11.02 -18.72 5.91
N SER A 55 12.15 -18.35 6.53
CA SER A 55 12.26 -17.18 7.41
C SER A 55 12.79 -15.92 6.70
N SER A 56 13.03 -15.99 5.39
CA SER A 56 13.51 -14.88 4.57
C SER A 56 12.47 -14.42 3.56
N LEU A 57 12.58 -13.15 3.16
CA LEU A 57 11.86 -12.59 2.04
C LEU A 57 12.75 -12.65 0.80
N GLU A 58 12.23 -13.19 -0.30
CA GLU A 58 12.90 -13.20 -1.59
C GLU A 58 12.15 -12.34 -2.59
N PHE A 59 12.92 -11.76 -3.52
CA PHE A 59 12.39 -10.98 -4.62
C PHE A 59 12.64 -11.68 -5.95
N ASP A 60 11.55 -12.09 -6.60
CA ASP A 60 11.55 -12.52 -7.99
C ASP A 60 11.54 -11.28 -8.90
N ASP A 61 12.61 -11.10 -9.65
CA ASP A 61 12.76 -10.00 -10.61
C ASP A 61 12.13 -10.28 -11.97
N SER A 62 11.66 -11.52 -12.20
CA SER A 62 10.92 -11.91 -13.40
C SER A 62 9.42 -11.67 -13.28
N ALA A 63 8.92 -11.38 -12.07
CA ALA A 63 7.50 -11.12 -11.83
C ALA A 63 7.00 -9.86 -12.56
N PRO A 64 5.73 -9.85 -13.01
CA PRO A 64 5.21 -8.84 -13.92
C PRO A 64 5.26 -7.40 -13.37
N LEU A 65 5.14 -7.22 -12.05
CA LEU A 65 5.21 -5.93 -11.37
C LEU A 65 6.53 -5.72 -10.61
N ALA A 66 7.55 -6.56 -10.82
CA ALA A 66 8.88 -6.35 -10.23
C ALA A 66 9.48 -4.97 -10.57
N PRO A 67 9.32 -4.39 -11.79
CA PRO A 67 9.78 -3.03 -12.07
C PRO A 67 9.11 -1.97 -11.19
N LEU A 68 7.81 -2.13 -10.89
CA LEU A 68 7.07 -1.22 -10.01
C LEU A 68 7.57 -1.31 -8.56
N ARG A 69 7.76 -2.53 -8.04
CA ARG A 69 8.37 -2.75 -6.72
C ARG A 69 9.72 -2.04 -6.60
N LYS A 70 10.58 -2.17 -7.61
CA LYS A 70 11.88 -1.49 -7.65
C LYS A 70 11.72 0.03 -7.63
N ALA A 71 10.86 0.59 -8.47
CA ALA A 71 10.62 2.04 -8.52
C ALA A 71 10.14 2.62 -7.18
N ILE A 72 9.34 1.88 -6.40
CA ILE A 72 8.86 2.31 -5.07
C ILE A 72 9.96 2.22 -4.01
N THR A 73 10.86 1.23 -4.11
CA THR A 73 11.81 0.89 -3.03
C THR A 73 13.19 1.52 -3.18
N THR A 74 13.55 2.05 -4.35
CA THR A 74 14.88 2.65 -4.61
C THR A 74 14.93 4.16 -4.33
N ALA A 75 14.48 4.59 -3.15
CA ALA A 75 14.57 5.99 -2.71
C ALA A 75 16.01 6.51 -2.57
#